data_AF-A0A9D9PTZ6-F1
#
_entry.id   AF-A0A9D9PTZ6-F1
#
_cell.length_a   1.000
_cell.length_b   1.000
_cell.length_c   1.000
_cell.angle_alpha   90.00
_cell.angle_beta   90.00
_cell.angle_gamma   90.00
#
_symmetry.space_group_name_H-M   'P 1'
#
loop_
_entity.id
_entity.type
_entity.pdbx_description
1 polymer ?
#
loop_
_entity_poly.entity_id
_entity_poly.type
_entity_poly.pdbx_seq_one_letter_code
_entity_poly.pdbx_strand_id
1 'polypeptide(L)'
;MDTKNVILKLRTENGMSQEDLANKVFVTRQAVSRWENGETVPNTDTLKLLSELFGVSINTLLGAGEKLVCQCCGMPLENELISIEKDGTPNNHYCKWCYADGEYMYSNMDDLIDVCVKHMATDEFPEKEVRSYMSELLPTLDYWKRYKELGGNGKFEEFKKKLIGEINDLKIAGMPKVEKLNALVGSYVNLAYRLPNGIMAKFLDDNATYLGNQLECEFGGDRCFGVLANMDFILVSTYGKNGEDPELLVYKKR
;
A
#
# COMPACT_ATOMS: atom_id res chain seq x y z
N MET A 1 -16.99 -14.33 6.47
CA MET A 1 -17.62 -13.76 7.69
C MET A 1 -19.11 -13.98 7.52
N ASP A 2 -19.89 -14.43 8.50
CA ASP A 2 -21.32 -14.69 8.28
C ASP A 2 -22.16 -13.42 8.31
N THR A 3 -23.30 -13.39 7.60
CA THR A 3 -24.28 -12.28 7.56
C THR A 3 -24.57 -11.70 8.94
N LYS A 4 -24.77 -12.56 9.95
CA LYS A 4 -25.06 -12.17 11.34
C LYS A 4 -23.98 -11.28 11.95
N ASN A 5 -22.70 -11.59 11.67
CA ASN A 5 -21.56 -10.86 12.21
C ASN A 5 -21.40 -9.52 11.47
N VAL A 6 -21.71 -9.49 10.18
CA VAL A 6 -21.63 -8.26 9.38
C VAL A 6 -22.68 -7.24 9.82
N ILE A 7 -23.94 -7.66 9.96
CA ILE A 7 -25.03 -6.77 10.39
C ILE A 7 -24.77 -6.24 11.80
N LEU A 8 -24.37 -7.11 12.72
CA LEU A 8 -24.01 -6.73 14.10
C LEU A 8 -22.89 -5.68 14.11
N LYS A 9 -21.80 -5.94 13.37
CA LYS A 9 -20.65 -5.05 13.27
C LYS A 9 -21.07 -3.67 12.76
N LEU A 10 -21.71 -3.62 11.59
CA LEU A 10 -22.14 -2.36 10.95
C LEU A 10 -23.07 -1.55 11.86
N ARG A 11 -24.00 -2.21 12.55
CA ARG A 11 -24.90 -1.56 13.51
C ARG A 11 -24.12 -0.93 14.67
N THR A 12 -23.21 -1.68 15.28
CA THR A 12 -22.44 -1.21 16.44
C THR A 12 -21.45 -0.11 16.09
N GLU A 13 -20.80 -0.17 14.93
CA GLU A 13 -19.89 0.87 14.44
C GLU A 13 -20.61 2.19 14.15
N ASN A 14 -21.89 2.12 13.77
CA ASN A 14 -22.75 3.29 13.60
C ASN A 14 -23.43 3.75 14.91
N GLY A 15 -23.07 3.17 16.05
CA GLY A 15 -23.61 3.55 17.37
C GLY A 15 -25.12 3.29 17.53
N MET A 16 -25.71 2.39 16.73
CA MET A 16 -27.16 2.15 16.71
C MET A 16 -27.55 1.01 17.67
N SER A 17 -28.68 1.16 18.37
CA SER A 17 -29.33 0.02 19.02
C SER A 17 -30.06 -0.86 18.00
N GLN A 18 -30.43 -2.09 18.38
CA GLN A 18 -31.26 -2.96 17.52
C GLN A 18 -32.61 -2.31 17.18
N GLU A 19 -33.15 -1.51 18.10
CA GLU A 19 -34.39 -0.75 17.89
C GLU A 19 -34.19 0.36 16.85
N ASP A 20 -33.07 1.09 16.92
CA ASP A 20 -32.77 2.17 15.96
C ASP A 20 -32.59 1.63 14.55
N LEU A 21 -31.88 0.50 14.39
CA LEU A 21 -31.73 -0.15 13.10
C LEU A 21 -33.09 -0.63 12.57
N ALA A 22 -33.89 -1.27 13.43
CA ALA A 22 -35.20 -1.77 13.07
C ALA A 22 -36.11 -0.65 12.52
N ASN A 23 -36.11 0.50 13.20
CA ASN A 23 -36.86 1.69 12.78
C ASN A 23 -36.36 2.23 11.43
N LYS A 24 -35.05 2.24 11.17
CA LYS A 24 -34.46 2.74 9.92
C LYS A 24 -34.77 1.86 8.71
N VAL A 25 -34.88 0.55 8.88
CA VAL A 25 -35.17 -0.39 7.78
C VAL A 25 -36.59 -0.96 7.82
N PHE A 26 -37.47 -0.33 8.59
CA PHE A 26 -38.91 -0.62 8.67
C PHE A 26 -39.23 -2.08 9.04
N VAL A 27 -38.54 -2.63 10.03
CA VAL A 27 -38.77 -3.97 10.58
C VAL A 27 -38.95 -3.92 12.09
N THR A 28 -39.21 -5.07 12.72
CA THR A 28 -39.26 -5.17 14.18
C THR A 28 -37.86 -5.36 14.76
N ARG A 29 -37.63 -4.86 15.99
CA ARG A 29 -36.39 -5.16 16.74
C ARG A 29 -36.13 -6.67 16.84
N GLN A 30 -37.19 -7.47 16.97
CA GLN A 30 -37.07 -8.92 17.02
C GLN A 30 -36.51 -9.50 15.71
N ALA A 31 -36.87 -8.94 14.54
CA ALA A 31 -36.27 -9.35 13.27
C ALA A 31 -34.76 -9.09 13.26
N VAL A 32 -34.32 -7.89 13.67
CA VAL A 32 -32.89 -7.55 13.79
C VAL A 32 -32.16 -8.51 14.74
N SER A 33 -32.74 -8.79 15.91
CA SER A 33 -32.17 -9.75 16.87
C SER A 33 -31.98 -11.15 16.26
N ARG A 34 -32.98 -11.65 15.52
CA ARG A 34 -32.89 -12.96 14.85
C ARG A 34 -31.84 -12.99 13.75
N TRP A 35 -31.62 -11.87 13.04
CA TRP A 35 -30.53 -11.75 12.07
C TRP A 35 -29.16 -11.81 12.74
N GLU A 36 -28.98 -11.06 13.84
CA GLU A 36 -27.72 -10.99 14.58
C GLU A 36 -27.39 -12.29 15.32
N ASN A 37 -28.41 -13.09 15.66
CA ASN A 37 -28.24 -14.44 16.23
C ASN A 37 -28.08 -15.53 15.14
N GLY A 38 -28.27 -15.19 13.87
CA GLY A 38 -28.17 -16.13 12.74
C GLY A 38 -29.36 -17.09 12.60
N GLU A 39 -30.50 -16.78 13.21
CA GLU A 39 -31.72 -17.59 13.08
C GLU A 39 -32.41 -17.38 11.73
N THR A 40 -32.32 -16.16 11.19
CA THR A 40 -32.91 -15.77 9.91
C THR A 40 -31.98 -14.82 9.17
N VAL A 41 -32.24 -14.62 7.87
CA VAL A 41 -31.54 -13.66 7.01
C VAL A 41 -32.54 -12.57 6.59
N PRO A 42 -32.12 -11.30 6.42
CA PRO A 42 -33.01 -10.27 5.88
C PRO A 42 -33.50 -10.63 4.47
N ASN A 43 -34.72 -10.25 4.13
CA ASN A 43 -35.24 -10.46 2.78
C ASN A 43 -34.59 -9.49 1.77
N THR A 44 -34.85 -9.67 0.48
CA THR A 44 -34.24 -8.88 -0.60
C THR A 44 -34.47 -7.38 -0.48
N ASP A 45 -35.64 -6.95 -0.03
CA ASP A 45 -35.97 -5.53 0.08
C ASP A 45 -35.29 -4.91 1.31
N THR A 46 -35.26 -5.62 2.44
CA THR A 46 -34.50 -5.18 3.61
C THR A 46 -33.00 -5.16 3.33
N LEU A 47 -32.46 -6.11 2.55
CA LEU A 47 -31.05 -6.10 2.15
C LEU A 47 -30.70 -4.84 1.34
N LYS A 48 -31.59 -4.37 0.47
CA LYS A 48 -31.40 -3.08 -0.26
C LYS A 48 -31.37 -1.91 0.70
N LEU A 49 -32.30 -1.85 1.66
CA LEU A 49 -32.33 -0.78 2.67
C LEU A 49 -31.09 -0.78 3.55
N LEU A 50 -30.62 -1.96 3.97
CA LEU A 50 -29.38 -2.10 4.74
C LEU A 50 -28.16 -1.70 3.91
N SER A 51 -28.15 -2.03 2.63
CA SER A 51 -27.08 -1.68 1.69
C SER A 51 -26.98 -0.16 1.54
N GLU A 52 -28.11 0.52 1.35
CA GLU A 52 -28.19 1.98 1.30
C GLU A 52 -27.85 2.63 2.64
N LEU A 53 -28.35 2.10 3.76
CA LEU A 53 -28.13 2.66 5.10
C LEU A 53 -26.65 2.62 5.51
N PHE A 54 -25.96 1.53 5.21
CA PHE A 54 -24.56 1.34 5.61
C PHE A 54 -23.55 1.65 4.50
N GLY A 55 -24.00 1.93 3.28
CA GLY A 55 -23.13 2.19 2.14
C GLY A 55 -22.29 0.98 1.71
N VAL A 56 -22.80 -0.24 1.88
CA VAL A 56 -22.11 -1.50 1.52
C VAL A 56 -22.91 -2.31 0.52
N SER A 57 -22.26 -3.19 -0.25
CA SER A 57 -22.97 -4.07 -1.18
C SER A 57 -23.80 -5.14 -0.47
N ILE A 58 -24.82 -5.67 -1.14
CA ILE A 58 -25.60 -6.82 -0.62
C ILE A 58 -24.70 -8.04 -0.41
N ASN A 59 -23.70 -8.25 -1.26
CA ASN A 59 -22.73 -9.35 -1.10
C ASN A 59 -21.95 -9.20 0.21
N THR A 60 -21.53 -7.97 0.55
CA THR A 60 -20.93 -7.65 1.85
C THR A 60 -21.86 -8.00 3.00
N LEU A 61 -23.14 -7.60 2.94
CA LEU A 61 -24.13 -7.94 3.96
C LEU A 61 -24.31 -9.44 4.14
N LEU A 62 -24.29 -10.21 3.04
CA LEU A 62 -24.43 -11.67 3.05
C LEU A 62 -23.16 -12.41 3.47
N GLY A 63 -22.13 -11.69 3.93
CA GLY A 63 -20.90 -12.32 4.38
C GLY A 63 -19.98 -12.81 3.25
N ALA A 64 -20.47 -12.70 2.01
CA ALA A 64 -19.74 -12.84 0.76
C ALA A 64 -19.13 -11.49 0.34
N GLY A 65 -18.74 -10.65 1.32
CA GLY A 65 -18.00 -9.44 1.04
C GLY A 65 -16.82 -9.82 0.17
N GLU A 66 -16.78 -9.27 -1.04
CA GLU A 66 -15.60 -9.32 -1.87
C GLU A 66 -14.44 -8.97 -0.94
N LYS A 67 -13.53 -9.91 -0.69
CA LYS A 67 -12.27 -9.55 -0.07
C LYS A 67 -11.73 -8.48 -0.99
N LEU A 68 -11.79 -7.23 -0.54
CA LEU A 68 -11.24 -6.13 -1.31
C LEU A 68 -9.78 -6.49 -1.50
N VAL A 69 -9.38 -6.70 -2.75
CA VAL A 69 -7.99 -6.94 -3.09
C VAL A 69 -7.47 -5.72 -3.81
N CYS A 70 -6.25 -5.36 -3.50
CA CYS A 70 -5.56 -4.29 -4.19
C CYS A 70 -5.55 -4.61 -5.69
N GLN A 71 -6.14 -3.72 -6.49
CA GLN A 71 -6.23 -3.88 -7.93
C GLN A 71 -4.89 -3.68 -8.64
N CYS A 72 -3.79 -3.44 -7.90
CA CYS A 72 -2.43 -3.37 -8.41
C CYS A 72 -1.60 -4.60 -8.02
N CYS A 73 -1.56 -5.00 -6.74
CA CYS A 73 -0.73 -6.12 -6.27
C CYS A 73 -1.49 -7.38 -5.85
N GLY A 74 -2.82 -7.35 -5.79
CA GLY A 74 -3.66 -8.50 -5.41
C GLY A 74 -3.72 -8.78 -3.91
N MET A 75 -3.05 -7.99 -3.07
CA MET A 75 -3.08 -8.15 -1.62
C MET A 75 -4.48 -7.82 -1.04
N PRO A 76 -4.98 -8.58 -0.04
CA PRO A 76 -6.16 -8.20 0.72
C PRO A 76 -6.05 -6.79 1.32
N LEU A 77 -7.09 -5.99 1.16
CA LEU A 77 -7.23 -4.64 1.70
C LEU A 77 -7.93 -4.72 3.05
N GLU A 78 -7.11 -4.67 4.09
CA GLU A 78 -7.54 -4.44 5.46
C GLU A 78 -7.42 -2.94 5.79
N ASN A 79 -8.18 -2.46 6.77
CA ASN A 79 -8.31 -1.03 7.08
C ASN A 79 -6.96 -0.28 7.19
N GLU A 80 -5.92 -0.91 7.72
CA GLU A 80 -4.58 -0.33 7.94
C GLU A 80 -3.68 -0.33 6.68
N LEU A 81 -4.09 -1.07 5.66
CA LEU A 81 -3.36 -1.28 4.42
C LEU A 81 -3.98 -0.51 3.25
N ILE A 82 -5.22 -0.02 3.41
CA ILE A 82 -5.92 0.80 2.43
C ILE A 82 -5.16 2.12 2.20
N SER A 83 -5.02 2.52 0.94
CA SER A 83 -4.43 3.82 0.57
C SER A 83 -5.41 4.96 0.86
N ILE A 84 -4.90 6.19 0.95
CA ILE A 84 -5.69 7.39 1.23
C ILE A 84 -5.53 8.36 0.06
N GLU A 85 -6.63 8.95 -0.39
CA GLU A 85 -6.69 9.99 -1.41
C GLU A 85 -6.17 11.33 -0.89
N LYS A 86 -5.89 12.29 -1.80
CA LYS A 86 -5.41 13.64 -1.41
C LYS A 86 -6.39 14.40 -0.50
N ASP A 87 -7.67 14.06 -0.55
CA ASP A 87 -8.72 14.66 0.28
C ASP A 87 -8.93 13.94 1.63
N GLY A 88 -8.11 12.92 1.93
CA GLY A 88 -8.18 12.14 3.16
C GLY A 88 -9.17 10.97 3.10
N THR A 89 -9.83 10.71 1.97
CA THR A 89 -10.77 9.59 1.84
C THR A 89 -10.04 8.25 1.61
N PRO A 90 -10.49 7.13 2.21
CA PRO A 90 -9.90 5.81 1.96
C PRO A 90 -10.19 5.31 0.54
N ASN A 91 -9.16 4.78 -0.13
CA ASN A 91 -9.26 4.19 -1.46
C ASN A 91 -9.34 2.66 -1.38
N ASN A 92 -10.57 2.15 -1.49
CA ASN A 92 -10.90 0.72 -1.40
C ASN A 92 -10.41 -0.13 -2.59
N HIS A 93 -9.66 0.44 -3.55
CA HIS A 93 -9.11 -0.28 -4.70
C HIS A 93 -7.62 -0.54 -4.58
N TYR A 94 -6.88 0.25 -3.80
CA TYR A 94 -5.42 0.16 -3.76
C TYR A 94 -4.89 0.18 -2.33
N CYS A 95 -3.83 -0.58 -2.09
CA CYS A 95 -3.12 -0.51 -0.83
C CYS A 95 -2.16 0.70 -0.82
N LYS A 96 -1.80 1.16 0.39
CA LYS A 96 -0.92 2.32 0.63
C LYS A 96 0.47 2.22 -0.03
N TRP A 97 0.87 1.03 -0.46
CA TRP A 97 2.14 0.81 -1.16
C TRP A 97 2.02 0.84 -2.67
N CYS A 98 0.82 0.60 -3.21
CA CYS A 98 0.56 0.65 -4.65
C CYS A 98 0.07 2.01 -5.10
N TYR A 99 -0.51 2.79 -4.17
CA TYR A 99 -1.04 4.11 -4.43
C TYR A 99 -0.77 5.04 -3.24
N ALA A 100 -0.20 6.20 -3.51
CA ALA A 100 0.06 7.24 -2.53
C ALA A 100 -0.07 8.63 -3.17
N ASP A 101 -0.74 9.56 -2.50
CA ASP A 101 -0.85 10.97 -2.90
C ASP A 101 -1.27 11.20 -4.36
N GLY A 102 -2.23 10.43 -4.87
CA GLY A 102 -2.69 10.58 -6.26
C GLY A 102 -1.89 9.78 -7.29
N GLU A 103 -0.80 9.13 -6.89
CA GLU A 103 0.15 8.50 -7.79
C GLU A 103 0.26 6.98 -7.57
N TYR A 104 0.44 6.26 -8.68
CA TYR A 104 0.68 4.82 -8.66
C TYR A 104 2.17 4.56 -8.52
N MET A 105 2.54 3.67 -7.59
CA MET A 105 3.95 3.41 -7.27
C MET A 105 4.63 2.45 -8.25
N TYR A 106 3.83 1.68 -9.00
CA TYR A 106 4.29 0.65 -9.92
C TYR A 106 3.69 0.82 -11.31
N SER A 107 4.56 0.93 -12.31
CA SER A 107 4.23 1.09 -13.73
C SER A 107 4.73 -0.08 -14.58
N ASN A 108 5.57 -0.95 -13.99
CA ASN A 108 6.11 -2.15 -14.61
C ASN A 108 5.74 -3.37 -13.75
N MET A 109 5.20 -4.39 -14.42
CA MET A 109 4.75 -5.62 -13.77
C MET A 109 5.94 -6.42 -13.22
N ASP A 110 7.05 -6.51 -13.96
CA ASP A 110 8.27 -7.18 -13.53
C ASP A 110 8.86 -6.53 -12.28
N ASP A 111 8.81 -5.20 -12.19
CA ASP A 111 9.27 -4.46 -11.01
C ASP A 111 8.44 -4.81 -9.77
N LEU A 112 7.12 -4.88 -9.90
CA LEU A 112 6.24 -5.27 -8.80
C LEU A 112 6.46 -6.75 -8.43
N ILE A 113 6.64 -7.63 -9.41
CA ILE A 113 6.96 -9.04 -9.18
C ILE A 113 8.27 -9.18 -8.39
N ASP A 114 9.32 -8.44 -8.75
CA ASP A 114 10.60 -8.47 -8.03
C ASP A 114 10.43 -8.08 -6.55
N VAL A 115 9.61 -7.07 -6.27
CA VAL A 115 9.30 -6.65 -4.89
C VAL A 115 8.51 -7.73 -4.17
N CYS A 116 7.46 -8.28 -4.78
CA CYS A 116 6.66 -9.35 -4.19
C CYS A 116 7.48 -10.61 -3.90
N VAL A 117 8.36 -11.02 -4.83
CA VAL A 117 9.27 -12.17 -4.64
C VAL A 117 10.13 -11.97 -3.39
N LYS A 118 10.74 -10.80 -3.21
CA LYS A 118 11.59 -10.51 -2.05
C LYS A 118 10.86 -10.56 -0.72
N HIS A 119 9.57 -10.27 -0.69
CA HIS A 119 8.78 -10.17 0.55
C HIS A 119 7.85 -11.36 0.81
N MET A 120 7.54 -12.16 -0.20
CA MET A 120 6.62 -13.31 -0.09
C MET A 120 7.34 -14.66 -0.10
N ALA A 121 8.57 -14.74 -0.63
CA ALA A 121 9.27 -16.01 -0.73
C ALA A 121 9.65 -16.55 0.66
N THR A 122 9.41 -17.85 0.86
CA THR A 122 9.78 -18.60 2.06
C THR A 122 10.37 -19.95 1.64
N ASP A 123 10.90 -20.73 2.59
CA ASP A 123 11.38 -22.08 2.31
C ASP A 123 10.27 -23.01 1.78
N GLU A 124 9.02 -22.76 2.19
CA GLU A 124 7.83 -23.49 1.74
C GLU A 124 7.29 -22.97 0.40
N PHE A 125 7.62 -21.73 0.03
CA PHE A 125 7.14 -21.09 -1.19
C PHE A 125 8.29 -20.32 -1.87
N PRO A 126 9.12 -21.02 -2.68
CA PRO A 126 10.36 -20.46 -3.22
C PRO A 126 10.13 -19.28 -4.19
N GLU A 127 11.15 -18.46 -4.37
CA GLU A 127 11.11 -17.27 -5.26
C GLU A 127 10.55 -17.55 -6.66
N LYS A 128 10.90 -18.72 -7.23
CA LYS A 128 10.43 -19.14 -8.56
C LYS A 128 8.92 -19.36 -8.59
N GLU A 129 8.35 -19.93 -7.52
CA GLU A 129 6.91 -20.18 -7.42
C GLU A 129 6.15 -18.88 -7.19
N VAL A 130 6.66 -18.00 -6.32
CA VAL A 130 6.13 -16.64 -6.15
C VAL A 130 6.11 -15.89 -7.48
N ARG A 131 7.22 -15.93 -8.22
CA ARG A 131 7.33 -15.25 -9.53
C ARG A 131 6.30 -15.78 -10.52
N SER A 132 6.11 -17.10 -10.60
CA SER A 132 5.11 -17.73 -11.47
C SER A 132 3.70 -17.29 -11.08
N TYR A 133 3.37 -17.38 -9.79
CA TYR A 133 2.06 -16.99 -9.26
C TYR A 133 1.74 -15.51 -9.56
N MET A 134 2.67 -14.60 -9.28
CA MET A 134 2.47 -13.17 -9.53
C MET A 134 2.34 -12.86 -11.03
N SER A 135 3.10 -13.56 -11.89
CA SER A 135 3.01 -13.39 -13.35
C SER A 135 1.64 -13.79 -13.91
N GLU A 136 0.95 -14.74 -13.28
CA GLU A 136 -0.41 -15.14 -13.63
C GLU A 136 -1.46 -14.21 -13.01
N LEU A 137 -1.26 -13.78 -11.76
CA LEU A 137 -2.22 -12.94 -11.02
C LEU A 137 -2.29 -11.51 -11.56
N LEU A 138 -1.15 -10.82 -11.71
CA LEU A 138 -1.14 -9.38 -11.97
C LEU A 138 -1.91 -8.98 -13.25
N PRO A 139 -1.83 -9.70 -14.38
CA PRO A 139 -2.63 -9.39 -15.58
C PRO A 139 -4.15 -9.44 -15.36
N THR A 140 -4.62 -10.12 -14.31
CA THR A 140 -6.05 -10.24 -14.00
C THR A 140 -6.60 -9.05 -13.22
N LEU A 141 -5.74 -8.18 -12.68
CA LEU A 141 -6.15 -7.06 -11.83
C LEU A 141 -6.47 -5.80 -12.64
N ASP A 142 -7.40 -4.99 -12.15
CA ASP A 142 -7.95 -3.89 -12.94
C ASP A 142 -6.93 -2.78 -13.26
N TYR A 143 -5.90 -2.59 -12.44
CA TYR A 143 -4.81 -1.67 -12.76
C TYR A 143 -4.13 -2.08 -14.05
N TRP A 144 -3.69 -3.34 -14.14
CA TRP A 144 -2.89 -3.85 -15.26
C TRP A 144 -3.70 -4.05 -16.54
N LYS A 145 -4.99 -4.40 -16.41
CA LYS A 145 -5.94 -4.42 -17.55
C LYS A 145 -6.06 -3.04 -18.18
N ARG A 146 -6.37 -2.02 -17.37
CA ARG A 146 -6.57 -0.63 -17.83
C ARG A 146 -5.26 0.05 -18.22
N TYR A 147 -4.14 -0.32 -17.62
CA TYR A 147 -2.81 0.23 -17.93
C TYR A 147 -2.41 -0.01 -19.39
N LYS A 148 -2.75 -1.18 -19.94
CA LYS A 148 -2.53 -1.50 -21.36
C LYS A 148 -3.45 -0.70 -22.29
N GLU A 149 -4.67 -0.39 -21.87
CA GLU A 149 -5.68 0.32 -22.67
C GLU A 149 -5.51 1.85 -22.65
N LEU A 150 -5.02 2.40 -21.54
CA LEU A 150 -4.86 3.85 -21.34
C LEU A 150 -3.47 4.37 -21.72
N GLY A 151 -2.58 3.54 -22.28
CA GLY A 151 -1.20 3.93 -22.55
C GLY A 151 -0.51 4.41 -21.27
N GLY A 152 -0.59 3.57 -20.22
CA GLY A 152 -0.09 3.77 -18.85
C GLY A 152 0.75 5.03 -18.66
N ASN A 153 0.14 6.06 -18.08
CA ASN A 153 0.65 7.44 -17.98
C ASN A 153 2.19 7.50 -17.86
N GLY A 154 2.87 7.68 -19.00
CA GLY A 154 4.32 7.80 -19.08
C GLY A 154 4.92 8.89 -18.19
N LYS A 155 4.08 9.80 -17.65
CA LYS A 155 4.46 10.84 -16.69
C LYS A 155 5.17 10.31 -15.45
N PHE A 156 4.74 9.17 -14.88
CA PHE A 156 5.40 8.62 -13.69
C PHE A 156 6.75 7.97 -14.03
N GLU A 157 6.83 7.28 -15.17
CA GLU A 157 8.10 6.77 -15.70
C GLU A 157 9.07 7.89 -16.09
N GLU A 158 8.56 8.97 -16.70
CA GLU A 158 9.31 10.19 -16.96
C GLU A 158 9.80 10.84 -15.67
N PHE A 159 8.95 10.89 -14.64
CA PHE A 159 9.32 11.39 -13.32
C PHE A 159 10.42 10.54 -12.67
N LYS A 160 10.30 9.21 -12.69
CA LYS A 160 11.35 8.29 -12.22
C LYS A 160 12.65 8.49 -12.98
N LYS A 161 12.60 8.55 -14.32
CA LYS A 161 13.78 8.82 -15.16
C LYS A 161 14.42 10.16 -14.84
N LYS A 162 13.62 11.21 -14.63
CA LYS A 162 14.09 12.53 -14.23
C LYS A 162 14.76 12.49 -12.86
N LEU A 163 14.15 11.84 -11.87
CA LEU A 163 14.72 11.65 -10.53
C LEU A 163 16.05 10.90 -10.58
N ILE A 164 16.11 9.81 -11.34
CA ILE A 164 17.34 9.03 -11.55
C ILE A 164 18.45 9.90 -12.14
N GLY A 165 18.12 10.74 -13.13
CA GLY A 165 19.04 11.73 -13.68
C GLY A 165 19.55 12.69 -12.61
N GLU A 166 18.63 13.32 -11.85
CA GLU A 166 18.97 14.27 -10.79
C GLU A 166 19.85 13.67 -9.68
N ILE A 167 19.60 12.40 -9.31
CA ILE A 167 20.41 11.68 -8.31
C ILE A 167 21.81 11.41 -8.84
N ASN A 168 21.92 10.89 -10.07
CA ASN A 168 23.21 10.60 -10.68
C ASN A 168 24.05 11.88 -10.90
N ASP A 169 23.38 13.01 -11.15
CA ASP A 169 24.02 14.32 -11.29
C ASP A 169 24.59 14.89 -9.97
N LEU A 170 24.27 14.29 -8.81
CA LEU A 170 24.89 14.65 -7.53
C LEU A 170 26.38 14.28 -7.47
N LYS A 171 26.85 13.36 -8.32
CA LYS A 171 28.27 12.95 -8.45
C LYS A 171 28.92 12.58 -7.10
N ILE A 172 28.22 11.77 -6.32
CA ILE A 172 28.70 11.29 -5.02
C ILE A 172 29.80 10.24 -5.25
N ALA A 173 30.98 10.47 -4.69
CA ALA A 173 32.13 9.58 -4.87
C ALA A 173 31.85 8.18 -4.32
N GLY A 174 32.11 7.15 -5.13
CA GLY A 174 31.95 5.73 -4.75
C GLY A 174 30.52 5.21 -4.84
N MET A 175 29.54 6.07 -5.08
CA MET A 175 28.16 5.64 -5.32
C MET A 175 28.01 5.25 -6.79
N PRO A 176 27.60 4.01 -7.10
CA PRO A 176 27.38 3.59 -8.47
C PRO A 176 26.16 4.31 -9.06
N LYS A 177 26.03 4.22 -10.39
CA LYS A 177 24.91 4.80 -11.10
C LYS A 177 23.59 4.16 -10.63
N VAL A 178 22.64 5.00 -10.24
CA VAL A 178 21.27 4.57 -10.00
C VAL A 178 20.63 4.24 -11.34
N GLU A 179 20.18 2.99 -11.52
CA GLU A 179 19.47 2.55 -12.72
C GLU A 179 17.97 2.36 -12.50
N LYS A 180 17.58 2.12 -11.24
CA LYS A 180 16.20 1.81 -10.85
C LYS A 180 15.88 2.42 -9.50
N LEU A 181 14.63 2.86 -9.34
CA LEU A 181 14.05 3.28 -8.07
C LEU A 181 12.82 2.41 -7.76
N ASN A 182 12.83 1.81 -6.57
CA ASN A 182 11.76 0.98 -6.04
C ASN A 182 10.91 1.79 -5.07
N ALA A 183 9.67 1.38 -4.85
CA ALA A 183 8.83 1.96 -3.80
C ALA A 183 9.21 1.34 -2.44
N LEU A 184 9.67 2.16 -1.51
CA LEU A 184 10.15 1.77 -0.20
C LEU A 184 9.31 2.44 0.89
N VAL A 185 8.80 1.63 1.82
CA VAL A 185 7.98 2.14 2.94
C VAL A 185 8.90 2.80 3.97
N GLY A 186 8.53 4.00 4.41
CA GLY A 186 9.30 4.81 5.34
C GLY A 186 9.75 4.03 6.58
N SER A 187 8.86 3.26 7.21
CA SER A 187 9.19 2.48 8.41
C SER A 187 10.38 1.53 8.28
N TYR A 188 10.68 1.04 7.07
CA TYR A 188 11.83 0.16 6.81
C TYR A 188 13.12 0.92 6.49
N VAL A 189 13.03 2.17 6.07
CA VAL A 189 14.17 2.95 5.54
C VAL A 189 14.45 4.24 6.32
N ASN A 190 13.64 4.55 7.34
CA ASN A 190 13.76 5.74 8.18
C ASN A 190 14.81 5.57 9.27
N LEU A 191 16.06 5.56 8.82
CA LEU A 191 17.23 5.50 9.67
C LEU A 191 17.36 6.79 10.51
N ALA A 192 17.89 6.65 11.72
CA ALA A 192 18.20 7.78 12.59
C ALA A 192 19.67 8.18 12.37
N TYR A 193 19.90 9.39 11.88
CA TYR A 193 21.23 9.90 11.54
C TYR A 193 21.79 10.74 12.69
N ARG A 194 23.09 10.59 12.97
CA ARG A 194 23.77 11.41 13.98
C ARG A 194 24.16 12.76 13.37
N LEU A 195 23.59 13.84 13.90
CA LEU A 195 23.92 15.20 13.50
C LEU A 195 25.24 15.68 14.14
N PRO A 196 25.87 16.76 13.63
CA PRO A 196 27.12 17.28 14.20
C PRO A 196 27.05 17.70 15.67
N ASN A 197 25.85 18.04 16.15
CA ASN A 197 25.59 18.36 17.56
C ASN A 197 25.38 17.11 18.45
N GLY A 198 25.50 15.91 17.88
CA GLY A 198 25.30 14.63 18.55
C GLY A 198 23.86 14.15 18.67
N ILE A 199 22.87 14.95 18.23
CA ILE A 199 21.46 14.56 18.24
C ILE A 199 21.18 13.57 17.13
N MET A 200 20.37 12.54 17.43
CA MET A 200 19.85 11.61 16.43
C MET A 200 18.58 12.19 15.81
N ALA A 201 18.51 12.24 14.49
CA ALA A 201 17.35 12.76 13.76
C ALA A 201 16.89 11.78 12.68
N LYS A 202 15.57 11.64 12.55
CA LYS A 202 14.89 10.96 11.45
C LYS A 202 14.32 12.00 10.50
N PHE A 203 14.41 11.75 9.20
CA PHE A 203 13.99 12.71 8.16
C PHE A 203 12.78 12.25 7.36
N LEU A 204 12.35 11.00 7.55
CA LEU A 204 11.23 10.42 6.82
C LEU A 204 10.03 10.25 7.75
N ASP A 205 8.84 10.25 7.15
CA ASP A 205 7.62 9.71 7.75
C ASP A 205 7.56 8.19 7.59
N ASP A 206 7.35 7.47 8.69
CA ASP A 206 7.25 6.00 8.74
C ASP A 206 6.04 5.47 7.95
N ASN A 207 5.00 6.28 7.75
CA ASN A 207 3.77 5.90 7.04
C ASN A 207 3.78 6.26 5.55
N ALA A 208 4.79 7.00 5.09
CA ALA A 208 4.91 7.41 3.69
C ALA A 208 5.67 6.37 2.85
N THR A 209 5.54 6.46 1.53
CA THR A 209 6.31 5.67 0.57
C THR A 209 7.28 6.57 -0.19
N TYR A 210 8.53 6.14 -0.35
CA TYR A 210 9.59 6.84 -1.05
C TYR A 210 10.07 6.04 -2.25
N LEU A 211 10.58 6.74 -3.27
CA LEU A 211 11.31 6.11 -4.36
C LEU A 211 12.78 5.97 -3.97
N GLY A 212 13.31 4.75 -3.96
CA GLY A 212 14.66 4.54 -3.50
C GLY A 212 15.32 3.24 -3.94
N ASN A 213 16.60 3.14 -3.62
CA ASN A 213 17.40 1.95 -3.88
C ASN A 213 18.58 1.86 -2.91
N GLN A 214 19.04 0.63 -2.65
CA GLN A 214 20.30 0.38 -1.96
C GLN A 214 21.35 -0.03 -3.00
N LEU A 215 22.52 0.59 -2.91
CA LEU A 215 23.62 0.39 -3.85
C LEU A 215 24.90 0.01 -3.12
N GLU A 216 25.60 -1.01 -3.60
CA GLU A 216 26.92 -1.38 -3.08
C GLU A 216 27.98 -0.36 -3.50
N CYS A 217 28.92 -0.05 -2.61
CA CYS A 217 29.98 0.92 -2.89
C CYS A 217 30.94 0.41 -3.98
N GLU A 218 31.23 1.24 -4.99
CA GLU A 218 32.16 0.88 -6.07
C GLU A 218 33.60 0.68 -5.58
N PHE A 219 33.96 1.33 -4.47
CA PHE A 219 35.29 1.18 -3.86
C PHE A 219 35.42 -0.10 -3.01
N GLY A 220 34.36 -0.89 -2.91
CA GLY A 220 34.28 -2.04 -2.00
C GLY A 220 34.12 -1.63 -0.53
N GLY A 221 34.08 -2.64 0.34
CA GLY A 221 33.87 -2.48 1.78
C GLY A 221 32.45 -2.86 2.23
N ASP A 222 32.21 -2.73 3.54
CA ASP A 222 30.99 -3.25 4.18
C ASP A 222 29.83 -2.24 4.22
N ARG A 223 30.03 -1.07 3.60
CA ARG A 223 29.03 0.00 3.56
C ARG A 223 28.34 0.05 2.21
N CYS A 224 27.05 0.34 2.24
CA CYS A 224 26.24 0.61 1.06
C CYS A 224 25.71 2.05 1.09
N PHE A 225 25.19 2.49 -0.05
CA PHE A 225 24.48 3.74 -0.21
C PHE A 225 22.98 3.48 -0.20
N GLY A 226 22.24 4.27 0.56
CA GLY A 226 20.79 4.37 0.45
C GLY A 226 20.41 5.65 -0.28
N VAL A 227 19.60 5.51 -1.32
CA VAL A 227 19.02 6.62 -2.08
C VAL A 227 17.52 6.61 -1.82
N LEU A 228 16.97 7.76 -1.42
CA LEU A 228 15.54 7.95 -1.17
C LEU A 228 15.10 9.29 -1.74
N ALA A 229 13.97 9.33 -2.43
CA ALA A 229 13.46 10.54 -3.03
C ALA A 229 11.94 10.53 -3.14
N ASN A 230 11.35 11.72 -3.20
CA ASN A 230 9.95 11.94 -3.54
C ASN A 230 9.82 13.22 -4.39
N MET A 231 8.64 13.84 -4.44
CA MET A 231 8.44 15.11 -5.13
C MET A 231 9.21 16.27 -4.50
N ASP A 232 9.47 16.21 -3.19
CA ASP A 232 9.97 17.34 -2.40
C ASP A 232 11.48 17.30 -2.15
N PHE A 233 12.09 16.11 -2.11
CA PHE A 233 13.51 15.98 -1.78
C PHE A 233 14.19 14.75 -2.40
N ILE A 234 15.52 14.80 -2.37
CA ILE A 234 16.44 13.68 -2.57
C ILE A 234 17.30 13.56 -1.32
N LEU A 235 17.35 12.37 -0.74
CA LEU A 235 18.18 11.99 0.38
C LEU A 235 19.14 10.90 -0.07
N VAL A 236 20.43 11.10 0.16
CA VAL A 236 21.45 10.06 -0.01
C VAL A 236 22.20 9.87 1.29
N SER A 237 22.34 8.63 1.70
CA SER A 237 23.06 8.22 2.90
C SER A 237 24.01 7.07 2.62
N THR A 238 24.96 6.84 3.51
CA THR A 238 25.73 5.60 3.58
C THR A 238 25.59 4.96 4.95
N TYR A 239 25.55 3.63 4.99
CA TYR A 239 25.39 2.86 6.22
C TYR A 239 26.04 1.49 6.08
N GLY A 240 26.38 0.87 7.21
CA GLY A 240 26.86 -0.50 7.29
C GLY A 240 25.73 -1.52 7.12
N LYS A 241 26.03 -2.80 7.37
CA LYS A 241 25.07 -3.89 7.24
C LYS A 241 23.79 -3.58 8.04
N ASN A 242 22.63 -3.88 7.46
CA ASN A 242 21.31 -3.66 8.08
C ASN A 242 21.01 -2.20 8.51
N GLY A 243 21.67 -1.20 7.94
CA GLY A 243 21.42 0.20 8.27
C GLY A 243 22.21 0.73 9.48
N GLU A 244 23.23 -0.01 9.94
CA GLU A 244 24.08 0.40 11.06
C GLU A 244 24.94 1.63 10.73
N ASP A 245 25.24 2.44 11.75
CA ASP A 245 26.05 3.66 11.66
C ASP A 245 25.73 4.54 10.44
N PRO A 246 24.48 5.00 10.30
CA PRO A 246 24.05 5.73 9.12
C PRO A 246 24.59 7.16 9.11
N GLU A 247 25.13 7.54 7.97
CA GLU A 247 25.66 8.88 7.70
C GLU A 247 24.88 9.51 6.55
N LEU A 248 24.34 10.70 6.81
CA LEU A 248 23.65 11.48 5.80
C LEU A 248 24.70 12.18 4.93
N LEU A 249 24.69 11.88 3.63
CA LEU A 249 25.62 12.48 2.66
C LEU A 249 25.00 13.69 1.97
N VAL A 250 23.73 13.56 1.56
CA VAL A 250 22.99 14.60 0.86
C VAL A 250 21.56 14.64 1.36
N TYR A 251 21.06 15.86 1.60
CA TYR A 251 19.64 16.15 1.65
C TYR A 251 19.39 17.38 0.76
N LYS A 252 18.78 17.16 -0.40
CA LYS A 252 18.53 18.19 -1.40
C LYS A 252 17.03 18.36 -1.57
N LYS A 253 16.51 19.54 -1.23
CA LYS A 253 15.14 19.93 -1.55
C LYS A 253 15.00 20.14 -3.07
N ARG A 254 13.90 19.66 -3.64
CA ARG A 254 13.55 19.77 -5.06
C ARG A 254 12.59 20.93 -5.32
#